data_AF-A0A2M9QBK0-F1
#
_entry.id   AF-A0A2M9QBK0-F1
#
_cell.length_a   1.000
_cell.length_b   1.000
_cell.length_c   1.000
_cell.angle_alpha   90.00
_cell.angle_beta   90.00
_cell.angle_gamma   90.00
#
_symmetry.space_group_name_H-M   'P 1'
#
loop_
_entity.id
_entity.type
_entity.pdbx_description
1 polymer ?
#
loop_
_entity_poly.entity_id
_entity_poly.type
_entity_poly.pdbx_seq_one_letter_code
_entity_poly.pdbx_strand_id
1 'polypeptide(L)'
;SDALFEKLATYSSASEWHKQTSIKIKNKSDLGQAEKLYIQLNEENYSNFIQSYEEARKGNIETLGITIFTAAFLGLAFLMTTGSILYFKQMSEAEEERGSYTILRKIGFAEKDIMKGIYMKQTFNFGVPLIIGLLHSYFAVKSGWFLFGSELTAPLWIAMCCYIALYAIFAVLSVGYYKKVIRESL
;
A
#
# COMPACT_ATOMS: atom_id res chain seq x y z
N SER A 1 -16.59 -9.05 43.20
CA SER A 1 -15.78 -8.17 42.34
C SER A 1 -14.47 -7.82 43.02
N ASP A 2 -14.48 -7.47 44.31
CA ASP A 2 -13.30 -6.95 45.00
C ASP A 2 -12.28 -8.01 45.45
N ALA A 3 -12.72 -9.22 45.83
CA ALA A 3 -11.82 -10.31 46.26
C ALA A 3 -10.88 -10.83 45.15
N LEU A 4 -11.29 -10.69 43.88
CA LEU A 4 -10.45 -11.07 42.73
C LEU A 4 -9.40 -9.98 42.46
N PHE A 5 -9.80 -8.71 42.63
CA PHE A 5 -8.90 -7.56 42.53
C PHE A 5 -7.83 -7.59 43.63
N GLU A 6 -8.20 -7.96 44.86
CA GLU A 6 -7.28 -8.12 46.00
C GLU A 6 -6.30 -9.28 45.79
N LYS A 7 -6.78 -10.40 45.22
CA LYS A 7 -5.90 -11.52 44.79
C LYS A 7 -4.90 -11.10 43.72
N LEU A 8 -5.30 -10.30 42.73
CA LEU A 8 -4.40 -9.82 41.68
C LEU A 8 -3.40 -8.78 42.23
N ALA A 9 -3.82 -7.92 43.17
CA ALA A 9 -2.94 -6.96 43.84
C ALA A 9 -1.84 -7.67 44.66
N THR A 10 -2.13 -8.83 45.22
CA THR A 10 -1.16 -9.65 45.98
C THR A 10 -0.08 -10.28 45.09
N TYR A 11 -0.37 -10.56 43.81
CA TYR A 11 0.61 -11.03 42.81
C TYR A 11 1.31 -9.88 42.07
N SER A 12 0.76 -8.66 42.10
CA SER A 12 1.31 -7.46 41.43
C SER A 12 2.56 -6.91 42.12
N SER A 13 2.76 -7.17 43.42
CA SER A 13 3.89 -6.66 44.20
C SER A 13 5.23 -7.39 43.93
N ALA A 14 5.22 -8.44 43.12
CA ALA A 14 6.41 -9.13 42.65
C ALA A 14 6.61 -8.89 41.15
N SER A 15 6.72 -7.62 40.71
CA SER A 15 7.41 -7.37 39.45
C SER A 15 8.88 -7.70 39.68
N GLU A 16 9.31 -8.93 39.41
CA GLU A 16 10.73 -9.23 39.35
C GLU A 16 11.33 -8.28 38.30
N TRP A 17 12.18 -7.37 38.76
CA TRP A 17 12.92 -6.49 37.87
C TRP A 17 13.85 -7.36 37.02
N HIS A 18 13.42 -7.72 35.81
CA HIS A 18 14.29 -8.39 34.86
C HIS A 18 15.37 -7.40 34.41
N LYS A 19 16.56 -7.56 34.98
CA LYS A 19 17.72 -6.71 34.70
C LYS A 19 18.25 -7.04 33.31
N GLN A 20 17.74 -6.34 32.29
CA GLN A 20 18.22 -6.48 30.93
C GLN A 20 19.54 -5.73 30.77
N THR A 21 20.63 -6.47 30.52
CA THR A 21 21.94 -5.88 30.22
C THR A 21 22.16 -5.92 28.72
N SER A 22 22.38 -4.76 28.10
CA SER A 22 22.70 -4.66 26.67
C SER A 22 24.17 -4.30 26.48
N ILE A 23 24.84 -5.00 25.56
CA ILE A 23 26.24 -4.75 25.20
C ILE A 23 26.25 -4.05 23.85
N LYS A 24 26.76 -2.82 23.79
CA LYS A 24 26.86 -2.04 22.55
C LYS A 24 28.25 -2.20 21.95
N ILE A 25 28.32 -2.78 20.76
CA ILE A 25 29.58 -2.94 20.02
C ILE A 25 30.04 -1.56 19.51
N LYS A 26 31.29 -1.16 19.82
CA LYS A 26 31.84 0.14 19.40
C LYS A 26 32.16 0.19 17.91
N ASN A 27 32.62 -0.91 17.31
CA ASN A 27 33.05 -0.97 15.93
C ASN A 27 32.25 -2.01 15.13
N LYS A 28 31.72 -1.61 13.95
CA LYS A 28 30.88 -2.49 13.12
C LYS A 28 31.66 -3.65 12.50
N SER A 29 32.99 -3.56 12.40
CA SER A 29 33.85 -4.66 11.94
C SER A 29 33.80 -5.89 12.83
N ASP A 30 33.50 -5.71 14.12
CA ASP A 30 33.62 -6.76 15.14
C ASP A 30 32.32 -7.54 15.30
N LEU A 31 31.26 -7.11 14.59
CA LEU A 31 29.91 -7.66 14.63
C LEU A 31 29.86 -9.15 14.30
N GLY A 32 30.64 -9.59 13.29
CA GLY A 32 30.71 -11.00 12.91
C GLY A 32 31.45 -11.88 13.93
N GLN A 33 32.40 -11.31 14.69
CA GLN A 33 33.04 -12.04 15.80
C GLN A 33 32.12 -12.10 17.02
N ALA A 34 31.39 -11.02 17.30
CA ALA A 34 30.41 -10.98 18.37
C ALA A 34 29.24 -11.95 18.15
N GLU A 35 28.75 -12.12 16.92
CA GLU A 35 27.72 -13.11 16.57
C GLU A 35 28.21 -14.54 16.82
N LYS A 36 29.47 -14.86 16.47
CA LYS A 36 30.07 -16.17 16.75
C LYS A 36 30.20 -16.46 18.24
N LEU A 37 30.71 -15.49 19.01
CA LEU A 37 30.83 -15.61 20.48
C LEU A 37 29.45 -15.76 21.14
N TYR A 38 28.42 -15.09 20.62
CA TYR A 38 27.05 -15.23 21.08
C TYR A 38 26.52 -16.66 20.88
N ILE A 39 26.67 -17.23 19.68
CA ILE A 39 26.18 -18.59 19.38
C ILE A 39 26.84 -19.60 20.32
N GLN A 40 28.15 -19.48 20.52
CA GLN A 40 28.91 -20.35 21.40
C GLN A 40 28.48 -20.28 22.87
N LEU A 41 28.22 -19.07 23.40
CA LEU A 41 27.76 -18.87 24.78
C LEU A 41 26.33 -19.38 25.01
N ASN A 42 25.46 -19.29 24.00
CA ASN A 42 24.08 -19.75 24.08
C ASN A 42 23.98 -21.28 24.08
N GLU A 43 24.87 -21.98 23.36
CA GLU A 43 24.95 -23.44 23.38
C GLU A 43 25.43 -23.99 24.73
N GLU A 44 26.34 -23.28 25.42
CA GLU A 44 26.87 -23.71 26.72
C GLU A 44 25.95 -23.37 27.92
N ASN A 45 25.10 -22.34 27.83
CA ASN A 45 24.25 -21.88 28.94
C ASN A 45 22.75 -21.86 28.57
N TYR A 46 22.08 -23.02 28.71
CA TYR A 46 20.64 -23.20 28.46
C TYR A 46 19.69 -22.37 29.33
N SER A 47 20.17 -21.73 30.42
CA SER A 47 19.32 -21.06 31.40
C SER A 47 19.06 -19.57 31.11
N ASN A 48 19.85 -18.94 30.24
CA ASN A 48 19.70 -17.52 29.93
C ASN A 48 19.17 -17.36 28.50
N PHE A 49 17.99 -16.74 28.34
CA PHE A 49 17.51 -16.31 27.02
C PHE A 49 18.32 -15.10 26.57
N ILE A 50 19.43 -15.34 25.90
CA ILE A 50 20.22 -14.30 25.24
C ILE A 50 19.66 -14.17 23.82
N GLN A 51 19.42 -12.94 23.35
CA GLN A 51 18.94 -12.69 21.99
C GLN A 51 19.98 -11.89 21.21
N SER A 52 20.45 -12.43 20.09
CA SER A 52 21.36 -11.73 19.19
C SER A 52 20.60 -10.65 18.44
N TYR A 53 21.13 -9.43 18.46
CA TYR A 53 20.62 -8.32 17.66
C TYR A 53 20.65 -8.64 16.16
N GLU A 54 21.68 -9.36 15.70
CA GLU A 54 21.83 -9.74 14.29
C GLU A 54 20.80 -10.77 13.85
N GLU A 55 20.53 -11.77 14.70
CA GLU A 55 19.52 -12.79 14.46
C GLU A 55 18.12 -12.18 14.48
N ALA A 56 17.83 -11.34 15.48
CA ALA A 56 16.58 -10.58 15.54
C ALA A 56 16.40 -9.66 14.32
N ARG A 57 17.46 -8.99 13.86
CA ARG A 57 17.41 -8.14 12.67
C ARG A 57 17.15 -8.96 11.41
N LYS A 58 17.86 -10.08 11.21
CA LYS A 58 17.67 -10.98 10.06
C LYS A 58 16.23 -11.52 10.03
N GLY A 59 15.73 -12.04 11.15
CA GLY A 59 14.35 -12.55 11.25
C GLY A 59 13.28 -11.47 11.00
N ASN A 60 13.51 -10.25 11.48
CA ASN A 60 12.62 -9.12 11.18
C ASN A 60 12.66 -8.75 9.69
N ILE A 61 13.84 -8.66 9.07
CA ILE A 61 13.97 -8.35 7.63
C ILE A 61 13.31 -9.43 6.78
N GLU A 62 13.47 -10.71 7.12
CA GLU A 62 12.85 -11.82 6.40
C GLU A 62 11.33 -11.76 6.47
N THR A 63 10.77 -11.65 7.69
CA THR A 63 9.33 -11.61 7.90
C THR A 63 8.69 -10.37 7.28
N LEU A 64 9.28 -9.20 7.51
CA LEU A 64 8.79 -7.94 6.94
C LEU A 64 8.97 -7.93 5.42
N GLY A 65 10.07 -8.48 4.90
CA GLY A 65 10.32 -8.58 3.47
C GLY A 65 9.24 -9.39 2.75
N ILE A 66 8.93 -10.59 3.27
CA ILE A 66 7.85 -11.44 2.72
C ILE A 66 6.49 -10.75 2.82
N THR A 67 6.22 -10.09 3.95
CA THR A 67 4.96 -9.39 4.18
C THR A 67 4.79 -8.21 3.20
N ILE A 68 5.80 -7.36 3.06
CA ILE A 68 5.79 -6.21 2.15
C ILE A 68 5.69 -6.68 0.70
N PHE A 69 6.44 -7.72 0.31
CA PHE A 69 6.37 -8.28 -1.03
C PHE A 69 4.96 -8.77 -1.36
N THR A 70 4.38 -9.58 -0.48
CA THR A 70 3.03 -10.12 -0.69
C THR A 70 1.99 -9.01 -0.75
N ALA A 71 2.04 -8.06 0.19
CA ALA A 71 1.13 -6.92 0.23
C ALA A 71 1.24 -6.04 -1.03
N ALA A 72 2.47 -5.76 -1.48
CA ALA A 72 2.71 -4.97 -2.68
C ALA A 72 2.24 -5.70 -3.95
N PHE A 73 2.52 -7.00 -4.07
CA PHE A 73 2.10 -7.81 -5.21
C PHE A 73 0.57 -7.91 -5.30
N LEU A 74 -0.11 -8.23 -4.20
CA LEU A 74 -1.57 -8.28 -4.14
C LEU A 74 -2.18 -6.90 -4.40
N GLY A 75 -1.60 -5.86 -3.80
CA GLY A 75 -2.00 -4.48 -4.04
C GLY A 75 -1.94 -4.13 -5.52
N LEU A 76 -0.81 -4.39 -6.18
CA LEU A 76 -0.63 -4.13 -7.61
C LEU A 76 -1.64 -4.93 -8.46
N ALA A 77 -1.88 -6.20 -8.14
CA ALA A 77 -2.85 -7.03 -8.84
C ALA A 77 -4.29 -6.49 -8.72
N PHE A 78 -4.70 -6.06 -7.52
CA PHE A 78 -6.00 -5.41 -7.32
C PHE A 78 -6.11 -4.07 -8.03
N LEU A 79 -5.03 -3.27 -8.03
CA LEU A 79 -5.00 -2.00 -8.78
C LEU A 79 -5.12 -2.22 -10.29
N MET A 80 -4.41 -3.20 -10.84
CA MET A 80 -4.52 -3.56 -12.24
C MET A 80 -5.93 -4.06 -12.59
N THR A 81 -6.52 -4.88 -11.71
CA THR A 81 -7.87 -5.43 -11.90
C THR A 81 -8.93 -4.32 -11.88
N THR A 82 -8.91 -3.45 -10.87
CA THR A 82 -9.86 -2.34 -10.75
C THR A 82 -9.71 -1.33 -11.89
N GLY A 83 -8.47 -1.02 -12.29
CA GLY A 83 -8.21 -0.19 -13.47
C GLY A 83 -8.75 -0.81 -14.77
N SER A 84 -8.56 -2.12 -14.95
CA SER A 84 -9.08 -2.86 -16.12
C SER A 84 -10.62 -2.87 -16.16
N ILE A 85 -11.27 -3.09 -15.01
CA ILE A 85 -12.74 -3.03 -14.88
C ILE A 85 -13.25 -1.65 -15.28
N LEU A 86 -12.61 -0.59 -14.79
CA LEU A 86 -13.01 0.78 -15.10
C LEU A 86 -12.81 1.11 -16.58
N TYR A 87 -11.70 0.65 -17.18
CA TYR A 87 -11.46 0.78 -18.61
C TYR A 87 -12.53 0.08 -19.45
N PHE A 88 -12.87 -1.18 -19.13
CA PHE A 88 -13.91 -1.91 -19.85
C PHE A 88 -15.29 -1.27 -19.69
N LYS A 89 -15.59 -0.73 -18.51
CA LYS A 89 -16.82 0.05 -18.30
C LYS A 89 -16.87 1.26 -19.25
N GLN A 90 -15.79 2.04 -19.35
CA GLN A 90 -15.75 3.18 -20.27
C GLN A 90 -15.86 2.77 -21.74
N MET A 91 -15.22 1.67 -22.11
CA MET A 91 -15.31 1.11 -23.46
C MET A 91 -16.75 0.71 -23.79
N SER A 92 -17.44 0.05 -22.86
CA SER A 92 -18.86 -0.31 -23.02
C SER A 92 -19.76 0.92 -23.15
N GLU A 93 -19.57 1.94 -22.29
CA GLU A 93 -20.33 3.20 -22.37
C GLU A 93 -20.09 3.92 -23.70
N ALA A 94 -18.85 3.91 -24.22
CA ALA A 94 -18.53 4.52 -25.51
C ALA A 94 -19.28 3.85 -26.67
N GLU A 95 -19.37 2.51 -26.68
CA GLU A 95 -20.14 1.77 -27.69
C GLU A 95 -21.65 2.02 -27.56
N GLU A 96 -22.18 2.04 -26.34
CA GLU A 96 -23.61 2.33 -26.09
C GLU A 96 -24.00 3.73 -26.58
N GLU A 97 -23.14 4.73 -26.33
CA GLU A 97 -23.37 6.12 -26.74
C GLU A 97 -23.03 6.39 -28.23
N ARG A 98 -22.51 5.40 -28.97
CA ARG A 98 -22.10 5.55 -30.38
C ARG A 98 -23.20 6.08 -31.28
N GLY A 99 -24.44 5.63 -31.09
CA GLY A 99 -25.59 6.10 -31.86
C GLY A 99 -25.84 7.60 -31.66
N SER A 100 -25.75 8.07 -30.42
CA SER A 100 -25.89 9.49 -30.06
C SER A 100 -24.76 10.33 -30.68
N TYR A 101 -23.52 9.84 -30.65
CA TYR A 101 -22.38 10.50 -31.30
C TYR A 101 -22.57 10.59 -32.82
N THR A 102 -23.09 9.54 -33.45
CA THR A 102 -23.42 9.53 -34.90
C THR A 102 -24.42 10.63 -35.24
N ILE A 103 -25.48 10.79 -34.43
CA ILE A 103 -26.49 11.84 -34.63
C ILE A 103 -25.86 13.23 -34.49
N LEU A 104 -25.07 13.47 -33.43
CA LEU A 104 -24.34 14.72 -33.21
C LEU A 104 -23.41 15.07 -34.39
N ARG A 105 -22.72 14.07 -34.94
CA ARG A 105 -21.88 14.24 -36.14
C ARG A 105 -22.71 14.61 -37.38
N LYS A 106 -23.87 13.99 -37.57
CA LYS A 106 -24.78 14.27 -38.71
C LYS A 106 -25.41 15.66 -38.67
N ILE A 107 -25.67 16.21 -37.48
CA ILE A 107 -26.18 17.58 -37.32
C ILE A 107 -25.06 18.65 -37.34
N GLY A 108 -23.81 18.25 -37.53
CA GLY A 108 -22.69 19.17 -37.80
C GLY A 108 -21.71 19.43 -36.65
N PHE A 109 -21.81 18.72 -35.51
CA PHE A 109 -20.83 18.89 -34.43
C PHE A 109 -19.44 18.36 -34.84
N ALA A 110 -18.39 19.12 -34.50
CA ALA A 110 -17.03 18.67 -34.69
C ALA A 110 -16.64 17.64 -33.63
N GLU A 111 -15.79 16.68 -33.98
CA GLU A 111 -15.26 15.65 -33.06
C GLU A 111 -14.67 16.27 -31.79
N LYS A 112 -13.95 17.40 -31.92
CA LYS A 112 -13.36 18.13 -30.79
C LYS A 112 -14.39 18.62 -29.77
N ASP A 113 -15.60 18.99 -30.21
CA ASP A 113 -16.63 19.56 -29.36
C ASP A 113 -17.29 18.45 -28.54
N ILE A 114 -17.53 17.30 -29.16
CA ILE A 114 -18.00 16.07 -28.48
C ILE A 114 -16.93 15.59 -27.48
N MET A 115 -15.66 15.57 -27.90
CA MET A 115 -14.57 15.13 -27.03
C MET A 115 -14.37 16.02 -25.80
N LYS A 116 -14.62 17.33 -25.89
CA LYS A 116 -14.55 18.23 -24.72
C LYS A 116 -15.49 17.77 -23.60
N GLY A 117 -16.71 17.34 -23.94
CA GLY A 117 -17.66 16.77 -22.97
C GLY A 117 -17.14 15.47 -22.35
N ILE A 118 -16.58 14.60 -23.19
CA ILE A 118 -16.04 13.30 -22.75
C ILE A 118 -14.84 13.48 -21.83
N TYR A 119 -13.93 14.42 -22.09
CA TYR A 119 -12.82 14.71 -21.16
C TYR A 119 -13.34 15.08 -19.76
N MET A 120 -14.43 15.85 -19.67
CA MET A 120 -15.02 16.24 -18.39
C MET A 120 -15.69 15.04 -17.69
N LYS A 121 -16.47 14.23 -18.43
CA LYS A 121 -17.07 12.98 -17.94
C LYS A 121 -16.00 12.02 -17.41
N GLN A 122 -14.91 11.88 -18.17
CA GLN A 122 -13.81 10.99 -17.85
C GLN A 122 -13.01 11.47 -16.63
N THR A 123 -12.74 12.77 -16.53
CA THR A 123 -12.08 13.36 -15.36
C THR A 123 -12.88 13.10 -14.10
N PHE A 124 -14.21 13.17 -14.17
CA PHE A 124 -15.05 12.81 -13.03
C PHE A 124 -14.99 11.30 -12.71
N ASN A 125 -15.16 10.45 -13.73
CA ASN A 125 -15.18 8.99 -13.59
C ASN A 125 -13.87 8.42 -13.01
N PHE A 126 -12.71 8.98 -13.38
CA PHE A 126 -11.41 8.54 -12.86
C PHE A 126 -10.94 9.37 -11.67
N GLY A 127 -11.23 10.67 -11.66
CA GLY A 127 -10.75 11.60 -10.65
C GLY A 127 -11.41 11.38 -9.29
N VAL A 128 -12.72 11.10 -9.25
CA VAL A 128 -13.40 10.86 -7.96
C VAL A 128 -12.85 9.63 -7.25
N PRO A 129 -12.77 8.43 -7.88
CA PRO A 129 -12.15 7.27 -7.23
C PRO A 129 -10.68 7.50 -6.88
N LEU A 130 -9.91 8.16 -7.76
CA LEU A 130 -8.50 8.46 -7.52
C LEU A 130 -8.32 9.30 -6.24
N ILE A 131 -9.04 10.41 -6.11
CA ILE A 131 -8.94 11.32 -4.96
C ILE A 131 -9.35 10.60 -3.67
N ILE A 132 -10.45 9.83 -3.70
CA ILE A 132 -10.91 9.06 -2.55
C ILE A 132 -9.84 8.04 -2.13
N GLY A 133 -9.26 7.31 -3.09
CA GLY A 133 -8.19 6.35 -2.83
C GLY A 133 -6.93 6.99 -2.23
N LEU A 134 -6.51 8.16 -2.74
CA LEU A 134 -5.37 8.90 -2.21
C LEU A 134 -5.61 9.39 -0.78
N LEU A 135 -6.80 9.95 -0.51
CA LEU A 135 -7.19 10.39 0.83
C LEU A 135 -7.25 9.21 1.81
N HIS A 136 -7.85 8.09 1.40
CA HIS A 136 -7.94 6.89 2.20
C HIS A 136 -6.55 6.33 2.55
N SER A 137 -5.64 6.27 1.56
CA SER A 137 -4.27 5.79 1.74
C SER A 137 -3.48 6.67 2.70
N TYR A 138 -3.57 7.99 2.54
CA TYR A 138 -2.91 8.95 3.43
C TYR A 138 -3.42 8.84 4.87
N PHE A 139 -4.74 8.75 5.06
CA PHE A 139 -5.34 8.63 6.39
C PHE A 139 -4.99 7.30 7.06
N ALA A 140 -4.97 6.19 6.31
CA ALA A 140 -4.60 4.88 6.82
C ALA A 140 -3.16 4.86 7.36
N VAL A 141 -2.20 5.39 6.61
CA VAL A 141 -0.80 5.45 7.06
C VAL A 141 -0.61 6.42 8.22
N LYS A 142 -1.28 7.58 8.19
CA LYS A 142 -1.22 8.55 9.30
C LYS A 142 -1.78 7.97 10.60
N SER A 143 -2.86 7.20 10.51
CA SER A 143 -3.45 6.49 11.66
C SER A 143 -2.54 5.35 12.13
N GLY A 144 -1.92 4.63 11.20
CA GLY A 144 -0.94 3.58 11.52
C GLY A 144 0.28 4.13 12.26
N TRP A 145 0.81 5.28 11.84
CA TRP A 145 1.87 5.97 12.59
C TRP A 145 1.44 6.26 14.03
N PHE A 146 0.23 6.80 14.22
CA PHE A 146 -0.29 7.13 15.55
C PHE A 146 -0.38 5.90 16.48
N LEU A 147 -0.70 4.72 15.93
CA LEU A 147 -0.87 3.49 16.70
C LEU A 147 0.44 2.71 16.92
N PHE A 148 1.33 2.68 15.93
CA PHE A 148 2.50 1.80 15.91
C PHE A 148 3.85 2.53 15.98
N GLY A 149 3.86 3.87 15.89
CA GLY A 149 5.09 4.68 15.95
C GLY A 149 6.08 4.44 14.80
N SER A 150 5.66 3.78 13.73
CA SER A 150 6.52 3.41 12.60
C SER A 150 6.39 4.36 11.42
N GLU A 151 7.52 4.73 10.83
CA GLU A 151 7.59 5.66 9.71
C GLU A 151 7.40 4.93 8.36
N LEU A 152 6.18 4.91 7.82
CA LEU A 152 5.84 4.28 6.52
C LEU A 152 5.66 5.30 5.38
N THR A 153 6.29 6.48 5.49
CA THR A 153 6.14 7.58 4.53
C THR A 153 6.72 7.27 3.15
N ALA A 154 7.90 6.64 3.07
CA ALA A 154 8.50 6.31 1.78
C ALA A 154 7.68 5.26 0.98
N PRO A 155 7.28 4.11 1.57
CA PRO A 155 6.38 3.16 0.90
C PRO A 155 5.04 3.76 0.47
N LEU A 156 4.46 4.67 1.27
CA LEU A 156 3.23 5.38 0.94
C LEU A 156 3.35 6.16 -0.37
N TRP A 157 4.38 7.00 -0.50
CA TRP A 157 4.56 7.82 -1.70
C TRP A 157 4.80 6.98 -2.95
N ILE A 158 5.55 5.88 -2.83
CA ILE A 158 5.77 4.93 -3.92
C ILE A 158 4.43 4.31 -4.37
N ALA A 159 3.63 3.83 -3.41
CA ALA A 159 2.32 3.24 -3.71
C ALA A 159 1.34 4.25 -4.33
N MET A 160 1.27 5.48 -3.80
CA MET A 160 0.42 6.55 -4.35
C MET A 160 0.85 6.93 -5.77
N CYS A 161 2.16 7.01 -6.04
CA CYS A 161 2.66 7.29 -7.39
C CYS A 161 2.29 6.17 -8.37
N CYS A 162 2.42 4.91 -7.95
CA CYS A 162 2.01 3.76 -8.76
C CYS A 162 0.50 3.78 -9.03
N TYR A 163 -0.31 4.09 -8.02
CA TYR A 163 -1.76 4.22 -8.14
C TYR A 163 -2.18 5.30 -9.15
N ILE A 164 -1.59 6.50 -9.04
CA ILE A 164 -1.82 7.61 -9.98
C ILE A 164 -1.41 7.22 -11.39
N ALA A 165 -0.22 6.60 -11.55
CA ALA A 165 0.28 6.19 -12.86
C ALA A 165 -0.65 5.18 -13.54
N LEU A 166 -1.12 4.16 -12.80
CA LEU A 166 -2.05 3.16 -13.32
C LEU A 166 -3.38 3.79 -13.74
N TYR A 167 -3.97 4.63 -12.89
CA TYR A 167 -5.21 5.33 -13.22
C TYR A 167 -5.05 6.25 -14.44
N ALA A 168 -3.91 6.94 -14.55
CA ALA A 168 -3.61 7.79 -15.71
C ALA A 168 -3.51 6.97 -17.00
N ILE A 169 -2.84 5.80 -16.98
CA ILE A 169 -2.75 4.90 -18.13
C ILE A 169 -4.15 4.50 -18.60
N PHE A 170 -4.99 3.97 -17.70
CA PHE A 170 -6.34 3.56 -18.06
C PHE A 170 -7.22 4.73 -18.51
N ALA A 171 -7.06 5.91 -17.90
CA ALA A 171 -7.79 7.11 -18.33
C ALA A 171 -7.42 7.51 -19.76
N VAL A 172 -6.13 7.52 -20.11
CA VAL A 172 -5.64 7.81 -21.46
C VAL A 172 -6.13 6.78 -22.47
N LEU A 173 -6.07 5.48 -22.13
CA LEU A 173 -6.59 4.41 -22.98
C LEU A 173 -8.08 4.58 -23.25
N SER A 174 -8.88 4.86 -22.22
CA SER A 174 -10.32 5.09 -22.36
C SER A 174 -10.63 6.31 -23.24
N VAL A 175 -9.93 7.44 -23.05
CA VAL A 175 -10.10 8.63 -23.93
C VAL A 175 -9.77 8.28 -25.38
N GLY A 176 -8.67 7.56 -25.60
CA GLY A 176 -8.27 7.09 -26.93
C GLY A 176 -9.35 6.22 -27.58
N TYR A 177 -9.99 5.36 -26.78
CA TYR A 177 -11.11 4.53 -27.23
C TYR A 177 -12.33 5.38 -27.64
N TYR A 178 -12.79 6.30 -26.78
CA TYR A 178 -13.89 7.21 -27.13
C TYR A 178 -13.62 7.98 -28.42
N LYS A 179 -12.40 8.51 -28.59
CA LYS A 179 -12.01 9.22 -29.81
C LYS A 179 -12.13 8.32 -31.05
N LYS A 180 -11.70 7.06 -30.94
CA LYS A 180 -11.84 6.07 -32.03
C LYS A 180 -13.31 5.85 -32.39
N VAL A 181 -14.17 5.60 -31.40
CA VAL A 181 -15.60 5.35 -31.62
C VAL A 181 -16.27 6.53 -32.32
N ILE A 182 -15.98 7.77 -31.90
CA ILE A 182 -16.54 8.97 -32.53
C ILE A 182 -16.04 9.13 -33.97
N ARG A 183 -14.77 8.84 -34.24
CA ARG A 183 -14.24 8.91 -35.59
C ARG A 183 -14.87 7.88 -36.53
N GLU A 184 -15.22 6.70 -36.00
CA GLU A 184 -15.91 5.61 -36.72
C GLU A 184 -17.44 5.76 -36.77
N SER A 185 -17.99 6.86 -36.26
CA SER A 185 -19.43 7.12 -36.22
C SER A 185 -19.94 7.92 -37.45
N LEU A 186 -19.37 7.66 -38.62
CA LEU A 186 -19.73 8.26 -39.92
C LEU A 186 -19.91 7.20 -41.00
#